data_AF-A0A7S4QP52-F1
#
_entry.id   AF-A0A7S4QP52-F1
#
_cell.length_a   1.000
_cell.length_b   1.000
_cell.length_c   1.000
_cell.angle_alpha   90.00
_cell.angle_beta   90.00
_cell.angle_gamma   90.00
#
_symmetry.space_group_name_H-M   'P 1'
#
loop_
_entity.id
_entity.type
_entity.pdbx_description
1 polymer ?
#
loop_
_entity_poly.entity_id
_entity_poly.type
_entity_poly.pdbx_seq_one_letter_code
_entity_poly.pdbx_strand_id
1 'polypeptide(L)'
;REEEEEERLRQLELERQRAEEEERQRRLREEQRALEEERRKQQEEEAEARRRAKQEQLDQFLSNHGFAGVNERKKKSGMFSSGFTYPLHVAVKAIDAQAVEVLLWAEADKSLKDSDKLTPLALAQKLDKKGSHKLVVGALLA
;
A
#
# COMPACT_ATOMS: atom_id res chain seq x y z
N ARG A 1 -39.10 57.30 23.80
CA ARG A 1 -38.52 56.83 25.09
C ARG A 1 -38.81 55.36 25.31
N GLU A 2 -40.07 54.93 25.52
CA GLU A 2 -40.39 53.49 25.67
C GLU A 2 -40.15 52.69 24.37
N GLU A 3 -40.60 53.19 23.22
CA GLU A 3 -40.37 52.52 21.92
C GLU A 3 -38.87 52.43 21.55
N GLU A 4 -38.08 53.46 21.86
CA GLU A 4 -36.63 53.47 21.63
C GLU A 4 -35.90 52.48 22.56
N GLU A 5 -36.40 52.28 23.77
CA GLU A 5 -35.88 51.30 24.72
C GLU A 5 -36.22 49.87 24.26
N GLU A 6 -37.45 49.64 23.79
CA GLU A 6 -37.88 48.36 23.23
C GLU A 6 -37.10 48.00 21.96
N GLU A 7 -36.86 48.95 21.06
CA GLU A 7 -36.04 48.74 19.86
C GLU A 7 -34.58 48.40 20.21
N ARG A 8 -34.00 49.08 21.20
CA ARG A 8 -32.64 48.78 21.70
C ARG A 8 -32.55 47.37 22.28
N LEU A 9 -33.56 46.93 23.05
CA LEU A 9 -33.60 45.57 23.61
C LEU A 9 -33.69 44.51 22.51
N ARG A 10 -34.52 44.74 21.47
CA ARG A 10 -34.61 43.83 20.30
C ARG A 10 -33.29 43.76 19.52
N GLN A 11 -32.61 44.89 19.34
CA GLN A 11 -31.29 44.90 18.68
C GLN A 11 -30.26 44.13 19.50
N LEU A 12 -30.20 44.35 20.81
CA LEU A 12 -29.29 43.63 21.71
C LEU A 12 -29.54 42.11 21.68
N GLU A 13 -30.82 41.69 21.68
CA GLU A 13 -31.18 40.28 21.60
C GLU A 13 -30.78 39.65 20.27
N LEU A 14 -30.98 40.36 19.15
CA LEU A 14 -30.57 39.90 17.82
C LEU A 14 -29.04 39.79 17.71
N GLU A 15 -28.30 40.76 18.26
CA GLU A 15 -26.84 40.71 18.32
C GLU A 15 -26.34 39.54 19.16
N ARG A 16 -26.98 39.28 20.31
CA ARG A 16 -26.68 38.11 21.15
C ARG A 16 -26.91 36.80 20.39
N GLN A 17 -28.06 36.66 19.72
CA GLN A 17 -28.38 35.47 18.94
C GLN A 17 -27.41 35.26 17.77
N ARG A 18 -27.00 36.34 17.09
CA ARG A 18 -25.99 36.25 16.03
C ARG A 18 -24.62 35.83 16.58
N ALA A 19 -24.20 36.41 17.70
CA ALA A 19 -22.95 36.04 18.35
C ALA A 19 -22.95 34.56 18.79
N GLU A 20 -24.06 34.08 19.37
CA GLU A 20 -24.23 32.68 19.76
C GLU A 20 -24.18 31.72 18.56
N GLU A 21 -24.84 32.07 17.44
CA GLU A 21 -24.80 31.25 16.23
C GLU A 21 -23.41 31.26 15.56
N GLU A 22 -22.74 32.42 15.50
CA GLU A 22 -21.37 32.51 14.99
C GLU A 22 -20.41 31.67 15.84
N GLU A 23 -20.55 31.70 17.17
CA GLU A 23 -19.77 30.86 18.07
C GLU A 23 -20.07 29.37 17.85
N ARG A 24 -21.34 29.00 17.70
CA ARG A 24 -21.77 27.63 17.40
C ARG A 24 -21.17 27.14 16.08
N GLN A 25 -21.25 27.94 15.02
CA GLN A 25 -20.68 27.62 13.72
C GLN A 25 -19.16 27.52 13.78
N ARG A 26 -18.50 28.39 14.55
CA ARG A 26 -17.07 28.31 14.78
C ARG A 26 -16.68 27.01 15.47
N ARG A 27 -17.37 26.63 16.56
CA ARG A 27 -17.14 25.37 17.28
C ARG A 27 -17.32 24.16 16.37
N LEU A 28 -18.39 24.13 15.56
CA LEU A 28 -18.63 23.05 14.60
C LEU A 28 -17.53 22.95 13.54
N ARG A 29 -17.03 24.08 13.03
CA ARG A 29 -15.93 24.09 12.07
C ARG A 29 -14.61 23.63 12.69
N GLU A 30 -14.33 24.03 13.93
CA GLU A 30 -13.16 23.59 14.66
C GLU A 30 -13.21 22.07 14.93
N GLU A 31 -14.37 21.54 15.32
CA GLU A 31 -14.59 20.10 15.50
C GLU A 31 -14.44 19.31 14.19
N GLN A 32 -15.03 19.78 13.10
CA GLN A 32 -14.88 19.15 11.78
C GLN A 32 -13.42 19.11 11.33
N ARG A 33 -12.66 20.20 11.53
CA ARG A 33 -11.23 20.25 11.22
C ARG A 33 -10.43 19.27 12.07
N ALA A 34 -10.73 19.18 13.36
CA ALA A 34 -10.07 18.24 14.26
C ALA A 34 -10.31 16.79 13.82
N LEU A 35 -11.56 16.43 13.49
CA LEU A 35 -11.92 15.10 12.98
C LEU A 35 -11.24 14.77 11.65
N GLU A 36 -11.16 15.73 10.73
CA GLU A 36 -10.49 15.54 9.45
C GLU A 36 -8.98 15.36 9.61
N GLU A 37 -8.36 16.14 10.51
CA GLU A 37 -6.94 15.99 10.84
C GLU A 37 -6.63 14.64 11.49
N GLU A 38 -7.47 14.18 12.42
CA GLU A 38 -7.34 12.86 13.04
C GLU A 38 -7.47 11.75 11.99
N ARG A 39 -8.48 11.82 11.11
CA ARG A 39 -8.66 10.85 10.03
C ARG A 39 -7.45 10.83 9.08
N ARG A 40 -6.89 12.00 8.76
CA ARG A 40 -5.69 12.09 7.92
C ARG A 40 -4.49 11.41 8.59
N LYS A 41 -4.26 11.69 9.88
CA LYS A 41 -3.19 11.05 10.66
C LYS A 41 -3.35 9.52 10.68
N GLN A 42 -4.55 9.03 10.96
CA GLN A 42 -4.83 7.58 10.96
C GLN A 42 -4.56 6.94 9.58
N GLN A 43 -4.95 7.61 8.49
CA GLN A 43 -4.68 7.12 7.13
C GLN A 43 -3.18 7.10 6.79
N GLU A 44 -2.44 8.12 7.21
CA GLU A 44 -0.99 8.19 7.03
C GLU A 44 -0.27 7.09 7.82
N GLU A 45 -0.64 6.89 9.09
CA GLU A 45 -0.11 5.82 9.94
C GLU A 45 -0.41 4.43 9.37
N GLU A 46 -1.63 4.20 8.89
CA GLU A 46 -2.00 2.92 8.27
C GLU A 46 -1.23 2.69 6.97
N ALA A 47 -1.06 3.71 6.14
CA ALA A 47 -0.29 3.61 4.90
C ALA A 47 1.19 3.32 5.18
N GLU A 48 1.78 3.96 6.19
CA GLU A 48 3.15 3.70 6.62
C GLU A 48 3.31 2.27 7.18
N ALA A 49 2.39 1.83 8.04
CA ALA A 49 2.39 0.49 8.59
C ALA A 49 2.29 -0.58 7.49
N ARG A 50 1.40 -0.38 6.51
CA ARG A 50 1.27 -1.26 5.33
C ARG A 50 2.56 -1.28 4.50
N ARG A 51 3.18 -0.12 4.25
CA ARG A 51 4.45 -0.02 3.53
C ARG A 51 5.58 -0.76 4.27
N ARG A 52 5.66 -0.56 5.59
CA ARG A 52 6.65 -1.23 6.44
C ARG A 52 6.47 -2.74 6.43
N ALA A 53 5.23 -3.23 6.56
CA ALA A 53 4.94 -4.67 6.50
C ALA A 53 5.38 -5.29 5.15
N LYS A 54 5.10 -4.61 4.03
CA LYS A 54 5.57 -5.06 2.70
C LYS A 54 7.09 -5.05 2.59
N GLN A 55 7.75 -4.03 3.13
CA GLN A 55 9.22 -3.96 3.15
C GLN A 55 9.81 -5.11 3.98
N GLU A 56 9.27 -5.39 5.16
CA GLU A 56 9.72 -6.50 6.00
C GLU A 56 9.52 -7.86 5.31
N GLN A 57 8.38 -8.05 4.63
CA GLN A 57 8.15 -9.25 3.81
C GLN A 57 9.15 -9.38 2.65
N LEU A 58 9.49 -8.25 2.01
CA LEU A 58 10.48 -8.22 0.93
C LEU A 58 11.86 -8.64 1.46
N ASP A 59 12.30 -8.02 2.55
CA ASP A 59 13.62 -8.24 3.13
C ASP A 59 13.75 -9.68 3.62
N GLN A 60 12.71 -10.21 4.27
CA GLN A 60 12.65 -11.62 4.67
C GLN A 60 12.74 -12.55 3.46
N PHE A 61 11.97 -12.28 2.39
CA PHE A 61 12.00 -13.11 1.19
C PHE A 61 13.40 -13.11 0.54
N LEU A 62 13.99 -11.94 0.35
CA LEU A 62 15.30 -11.78 -0.27
C LEU A 62 16.39 -12.46 0.57
N SER A 63 16.39 -12.23 1.90
CA SER A 63 17.35 -12.84 2.82
C SER A 63 17.24 -14.37 2.86
N ASN A 64 16.02 -14.91 3.00
CA ASN A 64 15.77 -16.35 3.06
C ASN A 64 16.24 -17.08 1.79
N HIS A 65 16.17 -16.42 0.64
CA HIS A 65 16.62 -16.96 -0.64
C HIS A 65 18.03 -16.49 -1.04
N GLY A 66 18.68 -15.68 -0.21
CA GLY A 66 20.03 -15.15 -0.38
C GLY A 66 20.19 -14.28 -1.63
N PHE A 67 19.29 -13.32 -1.83
CA PHE A 67 19.37 -12.24 -2.79
C PHE A 67 19.61 -10.92 -2.03
N ALA A 68 20.43 -10.04 -2.57
CA ALA A 68 20.64 -8.66 -2.12
C ALA A 68 19.74 -7.65 -2.88
N GLY A 69 19.03 -8.07 -3.94
CA GLY A 69 18.09 -7.20 -4.63
C GLY A 69 17.01 -7.92 -5.44
N VAL A 70 15.92 -7.22 -5.72
CA VAL A 70 14.71 -7.71 -6.44
C VAL A 70 14.97 -8.24 -7.85
N ASN A 71 16.01 -7.73 -8.50
CA ASN A 71 16.43 -8.08 -9.85
C ASN A 71 17.82 -8.72 -9.88
N GLU A 72 18.32 -9.18 -8.73
CA GLU A 72 19.66 -9.75 -8.67
C GLU A 72 19.71 -11.13 -9.32
N ARG A 73 20.63 -11.28 -10.28
CA ARG A 73 20.92 -12.56 -10.91
C ARG A 73 21.73 -13.41 -9.95
N LYS A 74 21.17 -14.53 -9.49
CA LYS A 74 21.88 -15.52 -8.68
C LYS A 74 22.20 -16.76 -9.50
N LYS A 75 23.47 -17.20 -9.47
CA LYS A 75 23.87 -18.50 -10.03
C LYS A 75 23.32 -19.62 -9.15
N LYS A 76 22.78 -20.67 -9.78
CA LYS A 76 22.37 -21.89 -9.07
C LYS A 76 23.65 -22.57 -8.57
N SER A 77 23.78 -22.77 -7.26
CA SER A 77 24.99 -23.40 -6.68
C SER A 77 24.97 -24.90 -6.95
N GLY A 78 26.03 -25.42 -7.59
CA GLY A 78 26.23 -26.84 -7.85
C GLY A 78 27.34 -27.08 -8.87
N MET A 79 28.23 -28.04 -8.61
CA MET A 79 29.44 -28.34 -9.42
C MET A 79 29.13 -28.70 -10.90
N PHE A 80 27.86 -29.00 -11.22
CA PHE A 80 27.40 -29.37 -12.56
C PHE A 80 26.20 -28.54 -13.07
N SER A 81 25.80 -27.46 -12.38
CA SER A 81 24.63 -26.64 -12.75
C SER A 81 25.07 -25.25 -13.22
N SER A 82 25.10 -25.02 -14.54
CA SER A 82 25.42 -23.72 -15.17
C SER A 82 24.21 -22.78 -15.28
N GLY A 83 23.29 -22.83 -14.31
CA GLY A 83 22.05 -22.04 -14.34
C GLY A 83 22.11 -20.75 -13.53
N PHE A 84 21.17 -19.85 -13.80
CA PHE A 84 20.88 -18.67 -12.97
C PHE A 84 19.37 -18.50 -12.81
N THR A 85 18.98 -17.75 -11.78
CA THR A 85 17.58 -17.44 -11.43
C THR A 85 17.49 -16.03 -10.85
N TYR A 86 16.30 -15.45 -10.89
CA TYR A 86 15.96 -14.19 -10.23
C TYR A 86 14.94 -14.42 -9.10
N PRO A 87 14.76 -13.44 -8.18
CA PRO A 87 13.78 -13.53 -7.11
C PRO A 87 12.36 -13.88 -7.58
N LEU A 88 11.87 -13.24 -8.65
CA LEU A 88 10.54 -13.54 -9.20
C LEU A 88 10.40 -14.99 -9.67
N HIS A 89 11.41 -15.56 -10.32
CA HIS A 89 11.37 -16.98 -10.73
C HIS A 89 11.39 -17.93 -9.53
N VAL A 90 12.03 -17.55 -8.43
CA VAL A 90 12.02 -18.35 -7.19
C VAL A 90 10.64 -18.30 -6.53
N ALA A 91 10.03 -17.12 -6.42
CA ALA A 91 8.67 -16.97 -5.89
C ALA A 91 7.65 -17.79 -6.69
N VAL A 92 7.76 -17.79 -8.03
CA VAL A 92 6.92 -18.62 -8.91
C VAL A 92 7.10 -20.12 -8.63
N LYS A 93 8.34 -20.60 -8.46
CA LYS A 93 8.62 -22.02 -8.15
C LYS A 93 8.10 -22.43 -6.78
N ALA A 94 8.08 -21.50 -5.82
CA ALA A 94 7.55 -21.71 -4.49
C ALA A 94 6.01 -21.64 -4.42
N ILE A 95 5.33 -21.26 -5.52
CA ILE A 95 3.89 -20.99 -5.56
C ILE A 95 3.49 -19.89 -4.55
N ASP A 96 4.40 -18.95 -4.32
CA ASP A 96 4.22 -17.89 -3.34
C ASP A 96 3.70 -16.62 -4.03
N ALA A 97 2.38 -16.49 -4.10
CA ALA A 97 1.74 -15.33 -4.70
C ALA A 97 2.03 -14.04 -3.91
N GLN A 98 2.18 -14.12 -2.58
CA GLN A 98 2.48 -12.95 -1.75
C GLN A 98 3.89 -12.43 -2.01
N ALA A 99 4.88 -13.33 -2.12
CA ALA A 99 6.23 -12.94 -2.51
C ALA A 99 6.26 -12.32 -3.91
N VAL A 100 5.48 -12.82 -4.86
CA VAL A 100 5.36 -12.20 -6.19
C VAL A 100 4.79 -10.79 -6.08
N GLU A 101 3.70 -10.58 -5.35
CA GLU A 101 3.09 -9.26 -5.15
C GLU A 101 4.07 -8.26 -4.49
N VAL A 102 4.80 -8.69 -3.47
CA VAL A 102 5.78 -7.85 -2.77
C VAL A 102 6.98 -7.52 -3.65
N LEU A 103 7.49 -8.48 -4.43
CA LEU A 103 8.58 -8.24 -5.38
C LEU A 103 8.15 -7.26 -6.48
N LEU A 104 6.93 -7.39 -7.00
CA LEU A 104 6.38 -6.46 -8.00
C LEU A 104 6.11 -5.07 -7.42
N TRP A 105 5.64 -5.00 -6.17
CA TRP A 105 5.52 -3.72 -5.44
C TRP A 105 6.87 -3.00 -5.32
N ALA A 106 7.97 -3.77 -5.22
CA ALA A 106 9.33 -3.27 -5.20
C ALA A 106 9.97 -3.15 -6.61
N GLU A 107 9.15 -3.04 -7.66
CA GLU A 107 9.57 -2.85 -9.06
C GLU A 107 10.47 -3.97 -9.62
N ALA A 108 10.24 -5.22 -9.19
CA ALA A 108 10.89 -6.36 -9.82
C ALA A 108 10.50 -6.47 -11.31
N ASP A 109 11.51 -6.70 -12.15
CA ASP A 109 11.36 -6.75 -13.60
C ASP A 109 10.83 -8.12 -14.04
N LYS A 110 9.53 -8.15 -14.37
CA LYS A 110 8.84 -9.35 -14.87
C LYS A 110 9.21 -9.73 -16.31
N SER A 111 10.06 -8.97 -17.00
CA SER A 111 10.55 -9.28 -18.34
C SER A 111 11.84 -10.13 -18.34
N LEU A 112 12.54 -10.19 -17.20
CA LEU A 112 13.80 -10.92 -17.07
C LEU A 112 13.60 -12.41 -17.36
N LYS A 113 14.52 -12.98 -18.12
CA LYS A 113 14.52 -14.39 -18.48
C LYS A 113 15.53 -15.15 -17.64
N ASP A 114 15.14 -16.29 -17.08
CA ASP A 114 16.07 -17.16 -16.36
C ASP A 114 16.98 -17.95 -17.33
N SER A 115 17.79 -18.86 -16.77
CA SER A 115 18.67 -19.74 -17.56
C SER A 115 17.94 -20.62 -18.59
N ASP A 116 16.64 -20.88 -18.40
CA ASP A 116 15.80 -21.64 -19.33
C ASP A 116 15.11 -20.74 -20.37
N LYS A 117 15.51 -19.45 -20.44
CA LYS A 117 14.94 -18.40 -21.29
C LYS A 117 13.47 -18.10 -21.01
N LEU A 118 12.98 -18.42 -19.81
CA LEU A 118 11.59 -18.20 -19.41
C LEU A 118 11.45 -16.90 -18.61
N THR A 119 10.43 -16.12 -18.90
CA THR A 119 9.96 -15.05 -18.00
C THR A 119 9.26 -15.68 -16.79
N PRO A 120 9.08 -14.95 -15.67
CA PRO A 120 8.32 -15.45 -14.53
C PRO A 120 6.92 -15.93 -14.91
N LEU A 121 6.23 -15.20 -15.81
CA LEU A 121 4.92 -15.59 -16.32
C LEU A 121 4.96 -16.88 -17.14
N ALA A 122 5.91 -17.00 -18.07
CA ALA A 122 6.07 -18.21 -18.88
C ALA A 122 6.43 -19.42 -18.00
N LEU A 123 7.24 -19.22 -16.97
CA LEU A 123 7.55 -20.24 -15.98
C LEU A 123 6.31 -20.65 -15.19
N ALA A 124 5.49 -19.69 -14.71
CA ALA A 124 4.27 -19.97 -13.96
C ALA A 124 3.27 -20.79 -14.81
N GLN A 125 3.07 -20.41 -16.07
CA GLN A 125 2.22 -21.16 -17.01
C GLN A 125 2.74 -22.57 -17.27
N LYS A 126 4.06 -22.73 -17.40
CA LYS A 126 4.70 -24.04 -17.61
C LYS A 126 4.56 -24.96 -16.38
N LEU A 127 4.60 -24.39 -15.17
CA LEU A 127 4.49 -25.14 -13.92
C LEU A 127 3.04 -25.33 -13.47
N ASP A 128 2.10 -24.60 -14.05
CA ASP A 128 0.69 -24.68 -13.70
C ASP A 128 0.12 -26.07 -14.00
N LYS A 129 -0.18 -26.81 -12.94
CA LYS A 129 -0.78 -28.14 -13.02
C LYS A 129 -2.14 -28.07 -12.35
N LYS A 130 -3.21 -28.13 -13.17
CA LYS A 130 -4.61 -28.04 -12.72
C LYS A 130 -4.93 -26.73 -11.97
N GLY A 131 -4.30 -25.61 -12.34
CA GLY A 131 -4.56 -24.31 -11.70
C GLY A 131 -3.79 -24.07 -10.40
N SER A 132 -2.77 -24.90 -10.11
CA SER A 132 -1.91 -24.71 -8.92
C SER A 132 -1.20 -23.36 -8.89
N HIS A 133 -0.94 -22.75 -10.04
CA HIS A 133 -0.27 -21.44 -10.13
C HIS A 133 -1.22 -20.30 -10.47
N LYS A 134 -2.55 -20.49 -10.37
CA LYS A 134 -3.55 -19.49 -10.77
C LYS A 134 -3.36 -18.14 -10.06
N LEU A 135 -3.10 -18.15 -8.75
CA LEU A 135 -2.86 -16.94 -7.97
C LEU A 135 -1.57 -16.23 -8.39
N VAL A 136 -0.50 -16.99 -8.59
CA VAL A 136 0.81 -16.48 -9.06
C VAL A 136 0.70 -15.87 -10.46
N VAL A 137 0.00 -16.53 -11.37
CA VAL A 137 -0.27 -16.00 -12.72
C VAL A 137 -1.10 -14.73 -12.63
N GLY A 138 -2.11 -14.70 -11.75
CA GLY A 138 -2.90 -13.50 -11.47
C GLY A 138 -2.03 -12.33 -11.01
N ALA A 139 -1.16 -12.56 -10.02
CA ALA A 139 -0.27 -11.54 -9.47
C ALA A 139 0.72 -11.00 -10.51
N LEU A 140 1.22 -11.82 -11.44
CA LEU A 140 2.13 -11.38 -12.51
C LEU A 140 1.44 -10.57 -13.63
N LEU A 141 0.12 -10.75 -13.79
CA LEU A 141 -0.69 -10.08 -14.79
C LEU A 141 -1.40 -8.82 -14.28
N ALA A 142 -1.46 -8.63 -12.96
CA ALA A 142 -1.83 -7.36 -12.34
C ALA A 142 -0.86 -6.23 -12.76
#